data_AF-A0A353M4Z3-F1
#
_entry.id   AF-A0A353M4Z3-F1
#
_cell.length_a   1.000
_cell.length_b   1.000
_cell.length_c   1.000
_cell.angle_alpha   90.00
_cell.angle_beta   90.00
_cell.angle_gamma   90.00
#
_symmetry.space_group_name_H-M   'P 1'
#
loop_
_entity.id
_entity.type
_entity.pdbx_description
1 polymer ?
#
loop_
_entity_poly.entity_id
_entity_poly.type
_entity_poly.pdbx_seq_one_letter_code
_entity_poly.pdbx_strand_id
1 'polypeptide(L)' 'TGHSYIVYGPLANGATTLMFEGVPTYPDASRFWQVIDKHRVNIFYTAPTAIRALMGAGDEFVN' A
#
# COMPACT_ATOMS: atom_id res chain seq x y z
N THR A 1 6.85 5.12 -12.25
CA THR A 1 5.73 4.68 -11.40
C THR A 1 5.67 5.47 -10.10
N GLY A 2 6.74 5.53 -9.30
CA GLY A 2 6.78 6.37 -8.08
C GLY A 2 6.64 7.87 -8.35
N HIS A 3 7.45 8.43 -9.25
CA HIS A 3 7.40 9.86 -9.58
C HIS A 3 6.01 10.35 -10.02
N SER A 4 5.33 9.62 -10.90
CA SER A 4 4.06 10.03 -11.48
C SER A 4 2.86 9.87 -10.53
N TYR A 5 2.80 8.80 -9.73
CA TYR A 5 1.61 8.47 -8.93
C TYR A 5 1.78 8.57 -7.42
N ILE A 6 3.00 8.80 -6.93
CA ILE A 6 3.25 9.12 -5.51
C ILE A 6 3.46 10.62 -5.35
N VAL A 7 4.18 11.28 -6.26
CA VAL A 7 4.54 12.69 -6.10
C VAL A 7 3.71 13.58 -7.03
N TYR A 8 3.92 13.50 -8.35
CA TYR A 8 3.34 14.49 -9.25
C TYR A 8 1.82 14.41 -9.35
N GLY A 9 1.24 13.23 -9.54
CA GLY A 9 -0.21 13.05 -9.69
C GLY A 9 -0.98 13.49 -8.45
N PRO A 10 -0.73 12.89 -7.27
CA PRO A 10 -1.48 13.24 -6.06
C PRO A 10 -1.30 14.70 -5.65
N LEU A 11 -0.06 15.20 -5.62
CA LEU A 11 0.21 16.57 -5.15
C LEU A 11 -0.32 17.63 -6.12
N ALA A 12 -0.28 17.39 -7.43
CA ALA A 12 -0.88 18.32 -8.40
C ALA A 12 -2.41 18.37 -8.28
N ASN A 13 -3.06 17.29 -7.82
CA ASN A 13 -4.50 17.23 -7.60
C ASN A 13 -4.92 17.66 -6.17
N GLY A 14 -3.98 18.14 -5.35
CA GLY A 14 -4.25 18.52 -3.96
C GLY A 14 -4.57 17.32 -3.05
N ALA A 15 -4.29 16.10 -3.49
CA ALA A 15 -4.51 14.89 -2.71
C ALA A 15 -3.33 14.61 -1.76
N THR A 16 -3.62 13.98 -0.62
CA THR A 16 -2.58 13.50 0.31
C THR A 16 -1.96 12.22 -0.24
N THR A 17 -0.63 12.19 -0.33
CA THR A 17 0.13 10.99 -0.74
C THR A 17 0.77 10.30 0.46
N LEU A 18 0.84 8.97 0.42
CA LEU A 18 1.42 8.16 1.49
C LEU A 18 2.68 7.46 0.97
N MET A 19 3.84 7.83 1.53
CA MET A 19 5.10 7.16 1.24
C MET A 19 5.25 5.97 2.19
N PHE A 20 5.20 4.76 1.63
CA PHE A 20 5.43 3.53 2.38
C PHE A 20 6.90 3.14 2.31
N GLU A 21 7.55 3.03 3.47
CA GLU A 21 8.91 2.51 3.60
C GLU A 21 8.89 1.13 4.28
N GLY A 22 9.59 0.16 3.68
CA GLY A 22 9.72 -1.19 4.19
C GLY A 22 9.22 -2.26 3.22
N VAL A 23 9.09 -3.48 3.73
CA VAL A 23 8.60 -4.64 2.98
C VAL A 23 7.15 -4.95 3.37
N PRO A 24 6.33 -5.48 2.44
CA PRO A 24 4.91 -5.75 2.67
C PRO A 24 4.63 -6.81 3.76
N THR A 25 5.64 -7.55 4.20
CA THR A 25 5.51 -8.71 5.10
C THR A 25 6.14 -8.50 6.47
N TYR A 26 6.60 -7.29 6.81
CA TYR A 26 7.21 -7.00 8.11
C TYR A 26 6.40 -5.95 8.87
N PRO A 27 6.05 -6.18 10.15
CA PRO A 27 6.34 -7.37 10.97
C PRO A 27 5.49 -8.61 10.62
N ASP A 28 4.42 -8.43 9.85
CA ASP A 28 3.55 -9.51 9.34
C ASP A 28 2.95 -9.11 7.97
N ALA A 29 2.25 -10.04 7.31
CA ALA A 29 1.62 -9.79 6.01
C ALA A 29 0.38 -8.87 6.06
N SER A 30 -0.05 -8.43 7.26
CA SER A 30 -1.11 -7.44 7.41
C SER A 30 -0.63 -6.00 7.28
N ARG A 31 0.67 -5.78 7.11
CA ARG A 31 1.28 -4.44 7.12
C ARG A 31 0.62 -3.43 6.17
N PHE A 32 0.27 -3.84 4.95
CA PHE A 32 -0.43 -2.95 4.02
C PHE A 32 -1.84 -2.59 4.51
N TRP A 33 -2.59 -3.55 5.04
CA TRP A 33 -3.95 -3.35 5.54
C TRP A 33 -3.95 -2.45 6.78
N GLN A 34 -3.00 -2.65 7.70
CA GLN A 34 -2.82 -1.78 8.87
C GLN A 34 -2.54 -0.32 8.47
N VAL A 35 -1.73 -0.09 7.43
CA VAL A 35 -1.44 1.27 6.94
C VAL A 35 -2.67 1.88 6.28
N ILE A 36 -3.41 1.09 5.50
CA ILE A 36 -4.64 1.53 4.84
C ILE A 36 -5.69 1.92 5.88
N ASP A 37 -5.92 1.10 6.90
CA ASP A 37 -6.92 1.35 7.95
C ASP A 37 -6.53 2.56 8.81
N LYS A 38 -5.26 2.61 9.27
CA LYS A 38 -4.74 3.72 10.08
C LYS A 38 -4.84 5.08 9.40
N HIS A 39 -4.54 5.15 8.10
CA HIS A 39 -4.52 6.40 7.34
C HIS A 39 -5.78 6.60 6.49
N ARG A 40 -6.76 5.69 6.58
CA ARG A 40 -8.01 5.69 5.79
C ARG A 40 -7.76 5.91 4.30
N VAL A 41 -6.83 5.15 3.73
CA VAL A 41 -6.41 5.30 2.33
C VAL A 41 -7.58 4.95 1.39
N ASN A 42 -7.89 5.86 0.46
CA ASN A 42 -8.97 5.65 -0.51
C ASN A 42 -8.56 4.82 -1.72
N ILE A 43 -7.31 4.95 -2.18
CA ILE A 43 -6.80 4.29 -3.39
C ILE A 43 -5.44 3.66 -3.06
N PHE A 44 -5.35 2.34 -3.17
CA PHE A 44 -4.11 1.59 -2.97
C PHE A 44 -3.55 1.13 -4.32
N TYR A 45 -2.33 1.55 -4.65
CA TYR A 45 -1.65 1.19 -5.89
C TYR A 45 -0.33 0.48 -5.60
N THR A 46 -0.22 -0.78 -6.03
CA THR A 46 0.97 -1.62 -5.82
C THR A 46 1.25 -2.51 -7.03
N ALA A 47 2.42 -3.16 -7.05
CA ALA A 47 2.81 -4.05 -8.13
C ALA A 47 2.07 -5.41 -8.03
N PRO A 48 1.71 -6.06 -9.15
CA PRO A 48 1.11 -7.40 -9.15
C PRO A 48 1.95 -8.46 -8.43
N THR A 49 3.27 -8.30 -8.44
CA THR A 49 4.20 -9.18 -7.70
C THR A 49 4.00 -9.10 -6.19
N ALA A 50 3.73 -7.91 -5.64
CA ALA A 50 3.46 -7.74 -4.21
C ALA A 50 2.11 -8.37 -3.82
N ILE A 51 1.09 -8.24 -4.67
CA ILE A 51 -0.21 -8.90 -4.45
C ILE A 51 -0.03 -10.42 -4.42
N ARG A 52 0.70 -11.01 -5.39
CA ARG A 52 0.97 -12.46 -5.38
C ARG A 52 1.74 -12.94 -4.15
N ALA A 53 2.69 -12.14 -3.65
CA ALA A 53 3.41 -12.48 -2.43
C ALA A 53 2.47 -12.53 -1.21
N LEU A 54 1.49 -11.63 -1.14
CA LEU A 54 0.49 -11.59 -0.07
C LEU A 54 -0.55 -12.71 -0.19
N MET A 55 -0.96 -13.07 -1.41
CA MET A 55 -1.84 -14.23 -1.64
C MET A 55 -1.26 -15.53 -1.08
N GLY A 56 0.07 -15.68 -1.08
CA GLY A 56 0.75 -16.83 -0.49
C GLY A 56 0.75 -16.85 1.05
N ALA A 57 0.45 -15.73 1.70
CA ALA A 57 0.41 -15.61 3.16
C ALA A 57 -0.96 -16.00 3.75
N GLY A 58 -1.98 -16.22 2.92
CA GLY A 58 -3.34 -16.59 3.36
C GLY A 58 -4.21 -15.38 3.72
N ASP A 59 -5.53 -15.62 3.79
CA ASP A 59 -6.54 -14.57 4.00
C ASP A 59 -6.72 -14.15 5.46
N GLU A 60 -6.06 -14.83 6.43
CA GLU A 60 -6.18 -14.54 7.86
C GLU A 60 -5.75 -13.11 8.24
N PHE A 61 -4.93 -12.48 7.39
CA PHE A 61 -4.44 -11.11 7.56
C PHE A 61 -5.39 -10.03 7.02
N VAL A 62 -6.49 -10.42 6.40
CA VAL A 62 -7.51 -9.55 5.81
C VAL A 62 -8.82 -9.76 6.60
N ASN A 63 -8.99 -9.02 7.70
CA ASN A 63 -10.23 -8.99 8.49
C ASN A 63 -10.82 -7.58 8.51
#